data_AF-A0A671N9N3-F1
#
_entry.id   AF-A0A671N9N3-F1
#
_cell.length_a   1.000
_cell.length_b   1.000
_cell.length_c   1.000
_cell.angle_alpha   90.00
_cell.angle_beta   90.00
_cell.angle_gamma   90.00
#
_symmetry.space_group_name_H-M   'P 1'
#
loop_
_entity.id
_entity.type
_entity.pdbx_description
1 polymer ?
#
loop_
_entity_poly.entity_id
_entity_poly.type
_entity_poly.pdbx_seq_one_letter_code
_entity_poly.pdbx_strand_id
1 'polypeptide(L)'
;MWTQTAASCCVFLSTFLCISICLGEDYDLDDKTGLGRSFDGIGSLSGGGATSRLLVNYAEPYRSQILDYLFKVCFLHLEGYEWWLMKEAKKRNPNITLIGLPWAFPGWVGNGENWPYSFPDITASYVVSWIFGAKQYHDLDIDYVGIWNERSFNSKYIKLLRYTLDKSGLERVKIIASDNLWEPISSVVIADKELQDAVEILGVHYPGTNTVPEALKTGKKLWSSEDYSTFNDNVGGGCWARILNQNYVNGKMTATISWNLVSSYYEDLPFERDGLMTAKEPWSGNYVVESPIWITAHTTQFTEPGWTYLQTVGHFTHGGSYVALTDERGNLTIITETMTHDHSVCIRPPLPSYDVTDQNVTFHLKGTFVRGLFFPPLFWSFSIELDVDEVYTFTTVRNGQRGSYPDPPPSAPFPKSYKDDFDVSGNPYFSEAPNFADQTGVFEYFTNQTDPGPHVSTLRQVVTQRPVTWVADADQTISVIGDYQWQDLMVSCDIYMESVHAGGVFIAVRVNKGGGVVSHFHFWVNYPFKLFNSDRTRARVWYTLTLTVKGNYASADLDGYPLWKNAVLWEPRHGWAAIGTSSFELAQFDNFAIEALA
;
A
#
# COMPACT_ATOMS: atom_id res chain seq x y z
N MET A 1 -42.78 43.72 -82.79
CA MET A 1 -42.96 42.26 -82.61
C MET A 1 -41.59 41.73 -82.17
N TRP A 2 -41.47 41.33 -80.89
CA TRP A 2 -40.50 40.38 -80.28
C TRP A 2 -39.08 40.28 -80.90
N THR A 3 -38.02 40.80 -80.26
CA THR A 3 -37.05 40.08 -79.37
C THR A 3 -36.37 38.88 -80.05
N GLN A 4 -35.04 38.71 -80.09
CA GLN A 4 -34.10 38.64 -78.97
C GLN A 4 -32.64 38.77 -79.46
N THR A 5 -31.82 39.54 -78.75
CA THR A 5 -30.36 39.64 -78.87
C THR A 5 -29.68 38.62 -77.96
N ALA A 6 -28.69 37.90 -78.50
CA ALA A 6 -27.79 37.04 -77.73
C ALA A 6 -26.63 37.86 -77.13
N ALA A 7 -26.41 37.72 -75.82
CA ALA A 7 -25.14 38.10 -75.19
C ALA A 7 -24.93 37.31 -73.90
N SER A 8 -23.72 36.76 -73.80
CA SER A 8 -22.95 36.19 -72.68
C SER A 8 -23.56 36.17 -71.27
N CYS A 9 -23.38 35.04 -70.59
CA CYS A 9 -23.26 35.03 -69.14
C CYS A 9 -22.09 34.14 -68.71
N CYS A 10 -21.15 34.76 -67.99
CA CYS A 10 -19.95 34.18 -67.43
C CYS A 10 -20.29 33.14 -66.35
N VAL A 11 -19.59 32.01 -66.40
CA VAL A 11 -19.59 31.00 -65.34
C VAL A 11 -18.73 31.53 -64.19
N PHE A 12 -19.38 31.90 -63.07
CA PHE A 12 -18.69 32.08 -61.79
C PHE A 12 -18.55 30.71 -61.13
N LEU A 13 -17.31 30.19 -61.13
CA LEU A 13 -16.91 29.02 -60.36
C LEU A 13 -16.72 29.50 -58.91
N SER A 14 -17.70 29.28 -58.02
CA SER A 14 -17.46 29.43 -56.59
C SER A 14 -16.71 28.18 -56.10
N THR A 15 -15.40 28.31 -55.99
CA THR A 15 -14.60 27.39 -55.18
C THR A 15 -14.99 27.58 -53.73
N PHE A 16 -15.96 26.78 -53.25
CA PHE A 16 -16.08 26.48 -51.84
C PHE A 16 -14.82 25.73 -51.43
N LEU A 17 -13.86 26.48 -50.88
CA LEU A 17 -12.75 25.92 -50.14
C LEU A 17 -13.35 25.36 -48.84
N CYS A 18 -13.81 24.10 -48.89
CA CYS A 18 -14.03 23.32 -47.67
C CYS A 18 -12.66 23.10 -47.02
N ILE A 19 -12.19 24.10 -46.28
CA ILE A 19 -11.27 23.85 -45.18
C ILE A 19 -12.10 23.02 -44.20
N SER A 20 -11.92 21.71 -44.23
CA SER A 20 -12.32 20.86 -43.11
C SER A 20 -11.42 21.29 -41.96
N ILE A 21 -11.83 22.34 -41.26
CA ILE A 21 -11.31 22.65 -39.93
C ILE A 21 -11.79 21.46 -39.11
N CYS A 22 -10.91 20.52 -38.80
CA CYS A 22 -11.19 19.58 -37.73
C CYS A 22 -11.41 20.45 -36.49
N LEU A 23 -12.67 20.62 -36.10
CA LEU A 23 -13.09 21.37 -34.93
C LEU A 23 -12.67 20.55 -33.71
N GLY A 24 -11.43 20.73 -33.25
CA GLY A 24 -11.01 20.26 -31.94
C GLY A 24 -11.53 21.22 -30.86
N GLU A 25 -11.85 20.69 -29.69
CA GLU A 25 -12.23 21.50 -28.53
C GLU A 25 -11.00 22.24 -27.99
N ASP A 26 -11.16 23.53 -27.70
CA ASP A 26 -10.05 24.42 -27.32
C ASP A 26 -9.90 24.50 -25.80
N TYR A 27 -8.69 24.25 -25.29
CA TYR A 27 -8.35 24.35 -23.87
C TYR A 27 -7.16 25.27 -23.65
N ASP A 28 -7.36 26.32 -22.86
CA ASP A 28 -6.33 27.29 -22.54
C ASP A 28 -5.47 26.83 -21.36
N LEU A 29 -4.14 26.91 -21.51
CA LEU A 29 -3.18 26.72 -20.42
C LEU A 29 -2.53 28.06 -20.11
N ASP A 30 -3.02 28.73 -19.06
CA ASP A 30 -2.63 30.10 -18.72
C ASP A 30 -2.28 30.25 -17.23
N ASP A 31 -1.21 30.98 -16.96
CA ASP A 31 -0.76 31.36 -15.61
C ASP A 31 -1.02 32.84 -15.28
N LYS A 32 -1.56 33.64 -16.21
CA LYS A 32 -1.80 35.08 -16.01
C LYS A 32 -2.73 35.41 -14.85
N THR A 33 -3.72 34.55 -14.56
CA THR A 33 -4.67 34.74 -13.44
C THR A 33 -4.11 34.24 -12.11
N GLY A 34 -2.86 33.76 -12.11
CA GLY A 34 -2.21 33.11 -11.00
C GLY A 34 -2.24 31.59 -11.13
N LEU A 35 -1.53 30.94 -10.21
CA LEU A 35 -1.42 29.50 -10.16
C LEU A 35 -2.46 28.89 -9.20
N GLY A 36 -2.64 27.58 -9.30
CA GLY A 36 -3.46 26.76 -8.42
C GLY A 36 -2.72 26.41 -7.13
N ARG A 37 -3.00 25.23 -6.58
CA ARG A 37 -2.32 24.75 -5.36
C ARG A 37 -0.97 24.12 -5.70
N SER A 38 -0.07 24.12 -4.72
CA SER A 38 1.19 23.39 -4.81
C SER A 38 0.94 21.89 -4.77
N PHE A 39 1.59 21.15 -5.67
CA PHE A 39 1.59 19.71 -5.74
C PHE A 39 2.50 19.13 -4.66
N ASP A 40 1.98 18.14 -3.93
CA ASP A 40 2.64 17.56 -2.77
C ASP A 40 3.24 16.17 -3.03
N GLY A 41 2.89 15.52 -4.16
CA GLY A 41 3.48 14.24 -4.57
C GLY A 41 2.47 13.10 -4.77
N ILE A 42 2.93 12.00 -5.40
CA ILE A 42 2.19 10.74 -5.52
C ILE A 42 2.94 9.65 -4.76
N GLY A 43 2.29 9.03 -3.78
CA GLY A 43 2.92 8.05 -2.88
C GLY A 43 2.26 6.68 -2.88
N SER A 44 2.80 5.78 -2.07
CA SER A 44 2.16 4.50 -1.79
C SER A 44 2.45 3.99 -0.37
N LEU A 45 1.53 3.20 0.17
CA LEU A 45 1.63 2.63 1.52
C LEU A 45 2.29 1.24 1.52
N SER A 46 3.22 1.00 2.45
CA SER A 46 3.65 -0.35 2.84
C SER A 46 3.20 -0.61 4.27
N GLY A 47 2.24 -1.51 4.46
CA GLY A 47 1.50 -1.61 5.72
C GLY A 47 0.00 -1.68 5.50
N GLY A 48 -0.79 -1.39 6.53
CA GLY A 48 -2.21 -1.77 6.53
C GLY A 48 -2.41 -3.28 6.46
N GLY A 49 -1.39 -4.03 6.89
CA GLY A 49 -1.34 -5.48 7.02
C GLY A 49 -0.21 -6.14 6.20
N ALA A 50 1.04 -6.06 6.68
CA ALA A 50 2.16 -6.89 6.20
C ALA A 50 2.35 -6.96 4.66
N THR A 51 2.07 -5.88 3.92
CA THR A 51 1.96 -5.93 2.44
C THR A 51 3.29 -6.12 1.71
N SER A 52 4.43 -5.84 2.36
CA SER A 52 5.76 -6.10 1.80
C SER A 52 6.44 -7.33 2.43
N ARG A 53 5.68 -8.21 3.10
CA ARG A 53 6.22 -9.33 3.91
C ARG A 53 7.11 -10.30 3.15
N LEU A 54 6.76 -10.63 1.91
CA LEU A 54 7.47 -11.56 1.04
C LEU A 54 8.54 -10.88 0.17
N LEU A 55 8.68 -9.55 0.23
CA LEU A 55 9.67 -8.83 -0.57
C LEU A 55 11.09 -9.02 0.00
N VAL A 56 11.19 -9.07 1.33
CA VAL A 56 12.46 -9.00 2.06
C VAL A 56 13.42 -10.14 1.73
N ASN A 57 12.88 -11.31 1.38
CA ASN A 57 13.63 -12.54 1.10
C ASN A 57 13.78 -12.85 -0.38
N TYR A 58 13.41 -11.93 -1.29
CA TYR A 58 13.81 -12.06 -2.69
C TYR A 58 15.32 -12.10 -2.84
N ALA A 59 15.81 -13.02 -3.67
CA ALA A 59 17.21 -13.07 -4.03
C ALA A 59 17.61 -11.83 -4.85
N GLU A 60 18.87 -11.42 -4.73
CA GLU A 60 19.46 -10.47 -5.68
C GLU A 60 19.72 -11.17 -7.03
N PRO A 61 19.56 -10.47 -8.17
CA PRO A 61 19.34 -9.02 -8.31
C PRO A 61 17.86 -8.59 -8.25
N TYR A 62 16.92 -9.55 -8.18
CA TYR A 62 15.48 -9.29 -8.37
C TYR A 62 14.91 -8.35 -7.31
N ARG A 63 15.33 -8.50 -6.04
CA ARG A 63 14.92 -7.59 -4.98
C ARG A 63 15.32 -6.15 -5.28
N SER A 64 16.57 -5.90 -5.69
CA SER A 64 17.01 -4.55 -6.08
C SER A 64 16.26 -4.03 -7.31
N GLN A 65 15.94 -4.87 -8.28
CA GLN A 65 15.18 -4.48 -9.47
C GLN A 65 13.76 -4.04 -9.13
N ILE A 66 13.06 -4.77 -8.26
CA ILE A 66 11.73 -4.40 -7.74
C ILE A 66 11.81 -3.02 -7.06
N LEU A 67 12.79 -2.83 -6.17
CA LEU A 67 12.99 -1.55 -5.47
C LEU A 67 13.32 -0.40 -6.42
N ASP A 68 14.00 -0.66 -7.55
CA ASP A 68 14.27 0.36 -8.57
C ASP A 68 13.00 0.77 -9.32
N TYR A 69 12.11 -0.18 -9.64
CA TYR A 69 10.80 0.15 -10.24
C TYR A 69 9.94 1.01 -9.30
N LEU A 70 9.99 0.75 -7.99
CA LEU A 70 9.21 1.47 -6.99
C LEU A 70 9.80 2.86 -6.66
N PHE A 71 11.08 2.94 -6.28
CA PHE A 71 11.63 4.14 -5.60
C PHE A 71 12.52 5.03 -6.45
N LYS A 72 12.81 4.64 -7.69
CA LYS A 72 13.25 5.65 -8.65
C LYS A 72 12.12 6.65 -8.95
N VAL A 73 10.91 6.41 -8.43
CA VAL A 73 9.67 7.07 -8.85
C VAL A 73 8.66 7.40 -7.70
N CYS A 74 8.63 6.74 -6.52
CA CYS A 74 7.52 6.88 -5.53
C CYS A 74 7.90 7.12 -4.03
N PHE A 75 6.90 7.46 -3.17
CA PHE A 75 6.96 7.73 -1.70
C PHE A 75 6.45 6.57 -0.77
N LEU A 76 6.67 6.63 0.58
CA LEU A 76 6.46 5.50 1.55
C LEU A 76 5.87 5.82 2.95
N HIS A 77 5.29 4.78 3.59
CA HIS A 77 4.65 4.77 4.93
C HIS A 77 4.68 3.41 5.68
N LEU A 78 4.89 3.26 7.04
CA LEU A 78 5.66 2.11 7.62
C LEU A 78 5.63 1.65 9.14
N GLU A 79 5.71 0.31 9.43
CA GLU A 79 6.39 -0.44 10.57
C GLU A 79 6.88 -1.92 10.27
N GLY A 80 8.06 -2.37 10.76
CA GLY A 80 8.56 -3.78 10.66
C GLY A 80 9.87 -3.94 9.87
N TYR A 81 9.83 -4.63 8.72
CA TYR A 81 10.86 -4.56 7.66
C TYR A 81 11.00 -3.16 7.04
N GLU A 82 10.25 -2.22 7.57
CA GLU A 82 10.03 -0.92 6.99
C GLU A 82 11.18 0.06 7.24
N TRP A 83 11.94 -0.12 8.31
CA TRP A 83 13.23 0.57 8.46
C TRP A 83 14.18 0.29 7.30
N TRP A 84 14.21 -0.97 6.84
CA TRP A 84 14.98 -1.36 5.67
C TRP A 84 14.39 -0.71 4.40
N LEU A 85 13.07 -0.76 4.24
CA LEU A 85 12.40 -0.19 3.07
C LEU A 85 12.64 1.32 2.93
N MET A 86 12.55 2.10 4.02
CA MET A 86 12.90 3.54 3.98
C MET A 86 14.33 3.78 3.56
N LYS A 87 15.28 3.01 4.08
CA LYS A 87 16.70 3.17 3.73
C LYS A 87 16.93 2.86 2.26
N GLU A 88 16.34 1.79 1.75
CA GLU A 88 16.42 1.44 0.34
C GLU A 88 15.78 2.49 -0.57
N ALA A 89 14.68 3.10 -0.11
CA ALA A 89 14.01 4.17 -0.83
C ALA A 89 14.80 5.48 -0.78
N LYS A 90 15.28 5.92 0.39
CA LYS A 90 16.15 7.11 0.54
C LYS A 90 17.46 6.97 -0.23
N LYS A 91 18.00 5.76 -0.34
CA LYS A 91 19.19 5.47 -1.15
C LYS A 91 18.96 5.73 -2.64
N ARG A 92 17.75 5.48 -3.14
CA ARG A 92 17.35 5.68 -4.55
C ARG A 92 16.85 7.10 -4.81
N ASN A 93 16.12 7.65 -3.85
CA ASN A 93 15.59 9.00 -3.89
C ASN A 93 15.77 9.67 -2.51
N PRO A 94 16.88 10.43 -2.30
CA PRO A 94 17.13 11.12 -1.04
C PRO A 94 16.04 12.12 -0.64
N ASN A 95 15.31 12.64 -1.63
CA ASN A 95 14.24 13.62 -1.45
C ASN A 95 12.86 12.96 -1.20
N ILE A 96 12.80 11.63 -1.10
CA ILE A 96 11.56 10.92 -0.80
C ILE A 96 10.98 11.39 0.54
N THR A 97 9.72 11.80 0.56
CA THR A 97 8.92 12.05 1.76
C THR A 97 8.60 10.75 2.48
N LEU A 98 8.78 10.75 3.81
CA LEU A 98 8.51 9.61 4.69
C LEU A 98 7.36 9.93 5.67
N ILE A 99 6.37 9.05 5.75
CA ILE A 99 5.17 9.20 6.59
C ILE A 99 5.07 8.03 7.59
N GLY A 100 4.58 8.28 8.82
CA GLY A 100 4.29 7.25 9.82
C GLY A 100 2.86 7.39 10.40
N LEU A 101 2.11 6.30 10.55
CA LEU A 101 0.68 6.26 10.93
C LEU A 101 0.46 4.91 11.59
N PRO A 102 0.00 4.88 12.84
CA PRO A 102 -0.37 3.64 13.50
C PRO A 102 -1.69 3.07 12.98
N TRP A 103 -1.73 1.76 12.72
CA TRP A 103 -2.99 1.00 12.58
C TRP A 103 -3.42 0.42 13.92
N ALA A 104 -2.49 -0.17 14.67
CA ALA A 104 -2.70 -0.77 15.98
C ALA A 104 -1.68 -0.22 16.97
N PHE A 105 -1.90 -0.45 18.27
CA PHE A 105 -0.92 -0.12 19.31
C PHE A 105 -0.66 -1.33 20.20
N PRO A 106 0.53 -1.46 20.81
CA PRO A 106 0.74 -2.46 21.85
C PRO A 106 -0.28 -2.32 22.99
N GLY A 107 -0.73 -3.44 23.57
CA GLY A 107 -1.80 -3.42 24.59
C GLY A 107 -1.49 -2.57 25.83
N TRP A 108 -0.20 -2.39 26.15
CA TRP A 108 0.25 -1.60 27.30
C TRP A 108 0.06 -0.09 27.05
N VAL A 109 0.02 0.35 25.79
CA VAL A 109 -0.30 1.75 25.43
C VAL A 109 -1.74 2.07 25.81
N GLY A 110 -2.66 1.13 25.60
CA GLY A 110 -4.05 1.25 26.03
C GLY A 110 -4.24 1.09 27.55
N ASN A 111 -3.20 0.71 28.29
CA ASN A 111 -3.20 0.54 29.75
C ASN A 111 -4.38 -0.31 30.28
N GLY A 112 -4.67 -1.42 29.59
CA GLY A 112 -5.77 -2.33 29.93
C GLY A 112 -7.08 -2.07 29.17
N GLU A 113 -7.14 -1.03 28.34
CA GLU A 113 -8.28 -0.74 27.47
C GLU A 113 -7.92 -0.95 26.00
N ASN A 114 -8.90 -1.35 25.18
CA ASN A 114 -8.76 -1.38 23.72
C ASN A 114 -8.96 0.03 23.12
N TRP A 115 -8.27 1.02 23.69
CA TRP A 115 -8.40 2.43 23.33
C TRP A 115 -7.10 3.21 23.61
N PRO A 116 -6.52 3.91 22.61
CA PRO A 116 -5.21 4.52 22.77
C PRO A 116 -5.26 5.93 23.39
N TYR A 117 -6.43 6.51 23.67
CA TYR A 117 -6.51 7.91 24.14
C TYR A 117 -6.95 8.07 25.59
N SER A 118 -7.05 6.99 26.36
CA SER A 118 -7.31 7.07 27.80
C SER A 118 -6.11 7.68 28.53
N PHE A 119 -4.90 7.38 28.05
CA PHE A 119 -3.63 7.95 28.50
C PHE A 119 -2.86 8.52 27.30
N PRO A 120 -3.30 9.67 26.75
CA PRO A 120 -2.79 10.18 25.47
C PRO A 120 -1.32 10.59 25.53
N ASP A 121 -0.77 10.82 26.73
CA ASP A 121 0.65 11.07 26.98
C ASP A 121 1.51 9.83 26.76
N ILE A 122 1.04 8.65 27.16
CA ILE A 122 1.70 7.36 26.88
C ILE A 122 1.73 7.14 25.37
N THR A 123 0.60 7.34 24.70
CA THR A 123 0.45 7.16 23.25
C THR A 123 1.31 8.14 22.46
N ALA A 124 1.30 9.43 22.83
CA ALA A 124 2.15 10.42 22.18
C ALA A 124 3.64 10.11 22.39
N SER A 125 4.03 9.69 23.60
CA SER A 125 5.41 9.30 23.90
C SER A 125 5.84 8.08 23.08
N TYR A 126 4.96 7.09 22.91
CA TYR A 126 5.21 5.91 22.07
C TYR A 126 5.45 6.32 20.60
N VAL A 127 4.55 7.10 20.01
CA VAL A 127 4.68 7.57 18.62
C VAL A 127 5.92 8.44 18.41
N VAL A 128 6.19 9.37 19.31
CA VAL A 128 7.39 10.23 19.22
C VAL A 128 8.68 9.42 19.40
N SER A 129 8.67 8.37 20.23
CA SER A 129 9.83 7.48 20.38
C SER A 129 10.16 6.74 19.08
N TRP A 130 9.15 6.33 18.30
CA TRP A 130 9.35 5.74 16.97
C TRP A 130 10.02 6.73 16.01
N ILE A 131 9.55 7.98 15.97
CA ILE A 131 10.14 9.04 15.12
C ILE A 131 11.59 9.33 15.53
N PHE A 132 11.86 9.40 16.83
CA PHE A 132 13.22 9.57 17.34
C PHE A 132 14.12 8.39 16.97
N GLY A 133 13.60 7.16 17.09
CA GLY A 133 14.30 5.94 16.72
C GLY A 133 14.66 5.91 15.24
N ALA A 134 13.76 6.38 14.36
CA ALA A 134 14.01 6.51 12.93
C ALA A 134 15.29 7.31 12.65
N LYS A 135 15.44 8.46 13.30
CA LYS A 135 16.63 9.30 13.13
C LYS A 135 17.85 8.69 13.81
N GLN A 136 17.72 8.27 15.07
CA GLN A 136 18.83 7.83 15.89
C GLN A 136 19.51 6.55 15.36
N TYR A 137 18.72 5.57 14.92
CA TYR A 137 19.24 4.24 14.55
C TYR A 137 19.35 4.03 13.04
N HIS A 138 18.69 4.85 12.23
CA HIS A 138 18.63 4.66 10.78
C HIS A 138 18.96 5.89 9.96
N ASP A 139 19.22 7.04 10.60
CA ASP A 139 19.41 8.34 9.95
C ASP A 139 18.25 8.74 9.03
N LEU A 140 17.03 8.38 9.44
CA LEU A 140 15.81 8.66 8.68
C LEU A 140 15.08 9.85 9.27
N ASP A 141 14.83 10.84 8.41
CA ASP A 141 14.01 11.98 8.76
C ASP A 141 12.55 11.73 8.35
N ILE A 142 11.69 11.46 9.34
CA ILE A 142 10.24 11.32 9.12
C ILE A 142 9.62 12.71 8.90
N ASP A 143 8.93 12.93 7.79
CA ASP A 143 8.37 14.24 7.44
C ASP A 143 6.97 14.45 8.04
N TYR A 144 6.16 13.39 8.05
CA TYR A 144 4.77 13.45 8.50
C TYR A 144 4.42 12.31 9.46
N VAL A 145 3.52 12.61 10.40
CA VAL A 145 2.92 11.63 11.29
C VAL A 145 1.39 11.75 11.27
N GLY A 146 0.71 10.62 11.12
CA GLY A 146 -0.74 10.48 11.19
C GLY A 146 -1.25 10.14 12.59
N ILE A 147 -2.55 9.92 12.73
CA ILE A 147 -3.21 9.78 14.04
C ILE A 147 -3.49 8.32 14.41
N TRP A 148 -4.54 7.73 13.83
CA TRP A 148 -4.91 6.32 14.00
C TRP A 148 -5.79 5.89 12.82
N ASN A 149 -5.25 5.00 11.99
CA ASN A 149 -5.80 4.68 10.67
C ASN A 149 -7.28 4.28 10.72
N GLU A 150 -8.14 4.98 9.99
CA GLU A 150 -9.59 4.70 9.87
C GLU A 150 -10.30 4.53 11.22
N ARG A 151 -9.80 5.18 12.27
CA ARG A 151 -10.40 5.17 13.60
C ARG A 151 -10.72 6.60 14.03
N SER A 152 -11.52 6.72 15.07
CA SER A 152 -11.85 8.02 15.64
C SER A 152 -10.58 8.69 16.16
N PHE A 153 -10.35 9.94 15.81
CA PHE A 153 -9.29 10.74 16.39
C PHE A 153 -9.70 11.32 17.75
N ASN A 154 -8.73 11.87 18.48
CA ASN A 154 -8.97 12.63 19.70
C ASN A 154 -8.23 13.99 19.66
N SER A 155 -8.96 15.11 19.70
CA SER A 155 -8.35 16.45 19.58
C SER A 155 -7.33 16.74 20.68
N LYS A 156 -7.54 16.25 21.90
CA LYS A 156 -6.58 16.41 23.00
C LYS A 156 -5.28 15.65 22.71
N TYR A 157 -5.38 14.45 22.14
CA TYR A 157 -4.21 13.68 21.70
C TYR A 157 -3.45 14.43 20.60
N ILE A 158 -4.11 14.94 19.56
CA ILE A 158 -3.44 15.64 18.44
C ILE A 158 -2.65 16.86 18.96
N LYS A 159 -3.27 17.67 19.83
CA LYS A 159 -2.61 18.82 20.47
C LYS A 159 -1.42 18.40 21.32
N LEU A 160 -1.58 17.32 22.09
CA LEU A 160 -0.51 16.77 22.92
C LEU A 160 0.63 16.19 22.08
N LEU A 161 0.34 15.55 20.95
CA LEU A 161 1.31 15.03 20.00
C LEU A 161 2.15 16.18 19.42
N ARG A 162 1.49 17.26 18.97
CA ARG A 162 2.19 18.49 18.51
C ARG A 162 3.11 19.05 19.59
N TYR A 163 2.59 19.25 20.80
CA TYR A 163 3.38 19.73 21.94
C TYR A 163 4.59 18.82 22.24
N THR A 164 4.40 17.50 22.18
CA THR A 164 5.45 16.51 22.49
C THR A 164 6.52 16.48 21.42
N LEU A 165 6.15 16.61 20.14
CA LEU A 165 7.09 16.76 19.03
C LEU A 165 7.92 18.03 19.18
N ASP A 166 7.30 19.17 19.46
CA ASP A 166 8.02 20.45 19.58
C ASP A 166 8.97 20.45 20.77
N LYS A 167 8.50 19.95 21.94
CA LYS A 167 9.34 19.80 23.12
C LYS A 167 10.53 18.85 22.89
N SER A 168 10.38 17.94 21.94
CA SER A 168 11.39 16.96 21.53
C SER A 168 12.35 17.47 20.46
N GLY A 169 12.22 18.72 20.00
CA GLY A 169 13.03 19.28 18.90
C GLY A 169 12.65 18.71 17.52
N LEU A 170 11.40 18.26 17.37
CA LEU A 170 10.85 17.68 16.14
C LEU A 170 9.81 18.63 15.49
N GLU A 171 10.02 19.95 15.57
CA GLU A 171 9.13 20.98 15.01
C GLU A 171 8.96 20.85 13.48
N ARG A 172 9.93 20.22 12.82
CA ARG A 172 9.88 19.94 11.38
C ARG A 172 8.82 18.89 11.01
N VAL A 173 8.55 17.93 11.90
CA VAL A 173 7.60 16.84 11.63
C VAL A 173 6.19 17.41 11.64
N LYS A 174 5.41 17.18 10.58
CA LYS A 174 4.06 17.71 10.42
C LYS A 174 3.00 16.65 10.71
N ILE A 175 1.81 17.10 11.09
CA ILE A 175 0.70 16.19 11.42
C ILE A 175 -0.29 16.13 10.26
N ILE A 176 -0.60 14.92 9.81
CA ILE A 176 -1.71 14.62 8.91
C ILE A 176 -2.88 14.14 9.80
N ALA A 177 -4.08 14.64 9.55
CA ALA A 177 -5.26 14.15 10.25
C ALA A 177 -6.49 14.07 9.32
N SER A 178 -7.39 13.11 9.47
CA SER A 178 -7.38 12.02 10.47
C SER A 178 -7.21 10.64 9.85
N ASP A 179 -6.83 10.54 8.56
CA ASP A 179 -6.70 9.27 7.83
C ASP A 179 -7.99 8.45 7.92
N ASN A 180 -9.09 9.14 7.61
CA ASN A 180 -10.47 8.64 7.67
C ASN A 180 -11.34 9.46 6.70
N LEU A 181 -12.60 9.73 7.01
CA LEU A 181 -13.47 10.60 6.21
C LEU A 181 -13.17 12.10 6.41
N TRP A 182 -13.68 12.94 5.50
CA TRP A 182 -13.60 14.41 5.60
C TRP A 182 -14.17 14.98 6.90
N GLU A 183 -15.18 14.32 7.46
CA GLU A 183 -15.79 14.70 8.73
C GLU A 183 -15.64 13.58 9.77
N PRO A 184 -15.47 13.93 11.07
CA PRO A 184 -15.67 15.27 11.63
C PRO A 184 -14.41 16.18 11.65
N ILE A 185 -13.27 15.76 11.09
CA ILE A 185 -12.01 16.50 11.24
C ILE A 185 -12.06 17.91 10.63
N SER A 186 -12.70 18.08 9.47
CA SER A 186 -12.80 19.38 8.79
C SER A 186 -13.55 20.39 9.65
N SER A 187 -14.71 20.01 10.19
CA SER A 187 -15.51 20.88 11.06
C SER A 187 -14.80 21.18 12.39
N VAL A 188 -14.15 20.20 13.00
CA VAL A 188 -13.48 20.38 14.31
C VAL A 188 -12.23 21.27 14.18
N VAL A 189 -11.47 21.16 13.09
CA VAL A 189 -10.31 22.02 12.82
C VAL A 189 -10.72 23.49 12.61
N ILE A 190 -11.88 23.76 12.00
CA ILE A 190 -12.41 25.14 11.88
C ILE A 190 -12.76 25.71 13.25
N ALA A 191 -13.36 24.89 14.12
CA ALA A 191 -13.88 25.33 15.40
C ALA A 191 -12.79 25.54 16.48
N ASP A 192 -11.60 24.95 16.32
CA ASP A 192 -10.55 24.92 17.32
C ASP A 192 -9.21 25.41 16.75
N LYS A 193 -8.86 26.66 17.06
CA LYS A 193 -7.65 27.32 16.55
C LYS A 193 -6.36 26.58 16.92
N GLU A 194 -6.28 26.02 18.12
CA GLU A 194 -5.10 25.27 18.57
C GLU A 194 -4.96 23.96 17.77
N LEU A 195 -6.08 23.28 17.50
CA LEU A 195 -6.06 22.11 16.63
C LEU A 195 -5.73 22.49 15.18
N GLN A 196 -6.25 23.61 14.69
CA GLN A 196 -5.92 24.15 13.38
C GLN A 196 -4.42 24.42 13.25
N ASP A 197 -3.76 24.91 14.29
CA ASP A 197 -2.31 25.17 14.26
C ASP A 197 -1.48 23.88 14.35
N ALA A 198 -2.01 22.84 15.02
CA ALA A 198 -1.34 21.56 15.16
C ALA A 198 -1.36 20.71 13.88
N VAL A 199 -2.46 20.72 13.12
CA VAL A 199 -2.67 19.89 11.93
C VAL A 199 -2.17 20.62 10.68
N GLU A 200 -1.31 19.99 9.87
CA GLU A 200 -0.81 20.58 8.62
C GLU A 200 -1.71 20.23 7.44
N ILE A 201 -2.11 18.96 7.34
CA ILE A 201 -2.84 18.38 6.20
C ILE A 201 -4.12 17.70 6.69
N LEU A 202 -5.19 17.85 5.91
CA LEU A 202 -6.37 17.01 6.02
C LEU A 202 -6.21 15.80 5.09
N GLY A 203 -5.86 14.65 5.65
CA GLY A 203 -5.71 13.37 4.95
C GLY A 203 -6.98 12.54 5.08
N VAL A 204 -7.51 12.10 3.93
CA VAL A 204 -8.72 11.28 3.86
C VAL A 204 -8.56 10.05 2.98
N HIS A 205 -9.44 9.08 3.22
CA HIS A 205 -9.41 7.78 2.56
C HIS A 205 -10.55 7.66 1.54
N TYR A 206 -10.25 7.09 0.37
CA TYR A 206 -11.20 6.77 -0.71
C TYR A 206 -12.24 7.90 -0.98
N PRO A 207 -11.79 9.14 -1.23
CA PRO A 207 -12.67 10.32 -1.32
C PRO A 207 -13.58 10.33 -2.56
N GLY A 208 -13.38 9.40 -3.51
CA GLY A 208 -14.12 9.37 -4.77
C GLY A 208 -13.90 10.65 -5.57
N THR A 209 -12.68 11.18 -5.57
CA THR A 209 -12.25 12.45 -6.20
C THR A 209 -12.82 13.73 -5.57
N ASN A 210 -13.76 13.66 -4.64
CA ASN A 210 -14.47 14.84 -4.15
C ASN A 210 -14.00 15.30 -2.77
N THR A 211 -14.16 16.60 -2.50
CA THR A 211 -13.95 17.22 -1.18
C THR A 211 -15.25 17.79 -0.63
N VAL A 212 -15.27 18.19 0.64
CA VAL A 212 -16.37 18.91 1.28
C VAL A 212 -16.08 20.41 1.43
N PRO A 213 -17.11 21.29 1.47
CA PRO A 213 -16.92 22.73 1.63
C PRO A 213 -16.14 23.13 2.90
N GLU A 214 -16.32 22.38 3.99
CA GLU A 214 -15.66 22.60 5.28
C GLU A 214 -14.15 22.42 5.13
N ALA A 215 -13.70 21.35 4.46
CA ALA A 215 -12.29 21.10 4.19
C ALA A 215 -11.66 22.26 3.40
N LEU A 216 -12.37 22.81 2.41
CA LEU A 216 -11.91 23.97 1.64
C LEU A 216 -11.79 25.25 2.49
N LYS A 217 -12.74 25.49 3.41
CA LYS A 217 -12.72 26.65 4.32
C LYS A 217 -11.52 26.63 5.26
N THR A 218 -10.96 25.46 5.56
CA THR A 218 -9.79 25.35 6.46
C THR A 218 -8.53 26.01 5.90
N GLY A 219 -8.45 26.16 4.57
CA GLY A 219 -7.25 26.61 3.87
C GLY A 219 -6.07 25.63 3.92
N LYS A 220 -6.26 24.41 4.45
CA LYS A 220 -5.21 23.40 4.56
C LYS A 220 -4.98 22.66 3.24
N LYS A 221 -3.83 21.99 3.17
CA LYS A 221 -3.55 20.96 2.16
C LYS A 221 -4.53 19.81 2.37
N LEU A 222 -5.00 19.26 1.25
CA LEU A 222 -5.99 18.19 1.20
C LEU A 222 -5.37 17.02 0.47
N TRP A 223 -5.26 15.86 1.10
CA TRP A 223 -4.64 14.68 0.49
C TRP A 223 -5.65 13.53 0.46
N SER A 224 -5.65 12.78 -0.65
CA SER A 224 -6.13 11.40 -0.62
C SER A 224 -5.00 10.57 -0.02
N SER A 225 -4.98 10.43 1.31
CA SER A 225 -3.88 9.79 2.05
C SER A 225 -3.96 8.27 2.02
N GLU A 226 -5.08 7.71 1.54
CA GLU A 226 -5.23 6.31 1.14
C GLU A 226 -6.25 6.21 0.00
N ASP A 227 -5.85 5.63 -1.13
CA ASP A 227 -6.68 5.45 -2.32
C ASP A 227 -6.26 4.18 -3.09
N TYR A 228 -6.79 3.96 -4.29
CA TYR A 228 -6.49 2.80 -5.15
C TYR A 228 -7.10 1.49 -4.63
N SER A 229 -6.38 0.69 -3.84
CA SER A 229 -6.81 -0.63 -3.31
C SER A 229 -7.47 -1.54 -4.35
N THR A 230 -7.09 -1.45 -5.62
CA THR A 230 -7.77 -2.15 -6.72
C THR A 230 -6.81 -3.12 -7.37
N PHE A 231 -7.33 -4.24 -7.84
CA PHE A 231 -6.55 -5.29 -8.48
C PHE A 231 -5.72 -4.71 -9.63
N ASN A 232 -4.43 -5.01 -9.65
CA ASN A 232 -3.44 -4.31 -10.48
C ASN A 232 -3.37 -4.75 -11.95
N ASP A 233 -4.51 -5.09 -12.54
CA ASP A 233 -4.62 -5.30 -13.98
C ASP A 233 -4.77 -3.96 -14.73
N ASN A 234 -5.23 -3.99 -15.98
CA ASN A 234 -5.44 -2.76 -16.75
C ASN A 234 -6.63 -1.94 -16.22
N VAL A 235 -7.64 -2.56 -15.59
CA VAL A 235 -8.76 -1.84 -14.95
C VAL A 235 -8.29 -1.12 -13.70
N GLY A 236 -7.45 -1.76 -12.88
CA GLY A 236 -6.75 -1.09 -11.78
C GLY A 236 -5.87 0.06 -12.27
N GLY A 237 -5.11 -0.16 -13.35
CA GLY A 237 -4.35 0.89 -14.03
C GLY A 237 -5.21 2.09 -14.43
N GLY A 238 -6.37 1.85 -15.05
CA GLY A 238 -7.30 2.91 -15.42
C GLY A 238 -7.92 3.61 -14.23
N CYS A 239 -8.28 2.88 -13.16
CA CYS A 239 -8.71 3.47 -11.89
C CYS A 239 -7.66 4.45 -11.37
N TRP A 240 -6.39 4.01 -11.32
CA TRP A 240 -5.28 4.83 -10.84
C TRP A 240 -5.05 6.06 -11.73
N ALA A 241 -5.06 5.89 -13.05
CA ALA A 241 -4.86 6.98 -14.01
C ALA A 241 -5.89 8.08 -13.83
N ARG A 242 -7.16 7.68 -13.71
CA ARG A 242 -8.29 8.59 -13.54
C ARG A 242 -8.18 9.37 -12.22
N ILE A 243 -7.99 8.68 -11.10
CA ILE A 243 -8.02 9.36 -9.79
C ILE A 243 -6.80 10.24 -9.56
N LEU A 244 -5.64 9.93 -10.14
CA LEU A 244 -4.46 10.80 -10.07
C LEU A 244 -4.72 12.22 -10.60
N ASN A 245 -5.45 12.34 -11.72
CA ASN A 245 -5.87 13.64 -12.23
C ASN A 245 -7.07 14.19 -11.44
N GLN A 246 -8.13 13.39 -11.32
CA GLN A 246 -9.42 13.88 -10.88
C GLN A 246 -9.48 14.23 -9.39
N ASN A 247 -8.61 13.65 -8.54
CA ASN A 247 -8.49 14.05 -7.14
C ASN A 247 -8.15 15.54 -7.00
N TYR A 248 -7.30 16.09 -7.89
CA TYR A 248 -7.03 17.53 -7.92
C TYR A 248 -8.13 18.31 -8.62
N VAL A 249 -8.59 17.86 -9.79
CA VAL A 249 -9.61 18.58 -10.59
C VAL A 249 -10.88 18.81 -9.76
N ASN A 250 -11.41 17.76 -9.15
CA ASN A 250 -12.68 17.75 -8.42
C ASN A 250 -12.51 18.15 -6.96
N GLY A 251 -11.52 17.57 -6.27
CA GLY A 251 -11.36 17.65 -4.82
C GLY A 251 -10.33 18.66 -4.35
N LYS A 252 -9.56 19.27 -5.26
CA LYS A 252 -8.39 20.11 -4.92
C LYS A 252 -7.37 19.40 -4.04
N MET A 253 -7.31 18.07 -4.14
CA MET A 253 -6.34 17.27 -3.41
C MET A 253 -4.98 17.30 -4.10
N THR A 254 -3.93 17.57 -3.35
CA THR A 254 -2.59 17.87 -3.87
C THR A 254 -1.60 16.72 -3.75
N ALA A 255 -2.00 15.64 -3.06
CA ALA A 255 -1.34 14.35 -3.10
C ALA A 255 -2.39 13.21 -3.14
N THR A 256 -1.99 12.10 -3.75
CA THR A 256 -2.74 10.83 -3.74
C THR A 256 -1.77 9.71 -3.40
N ILE A 257 -2.14 8.85 -2.45
CA ILE A 257 -1.30 7.77 -1.94
C ILE A 257 -2.02 6.43 -2.12
N SER A 258 -1.46 5.52 -2.90
CA SER A 258 -2.06 4.20 -3.13
C SER A 258 -1.87 3.27 -1.94
N TRP A 259 -2.93 2.57 -1.52
CA TRP A 259 -2.79 1.30 -0.82
C TRP A 259 -2.89 0.18 -1.85
N ASN A 260 -1.88 -0.67 -2.07
CA ASN A 260 -0.55 -0.70 -1.44
C ASN A 260 0.61 -0.57 -2.44
N LEU A 261 1.84 -0.48 -1.92
CA LEU A 261 3.06 -0.28 -2.71
C LEU A 261 3.35 -1.42 -3.66
N VAL A 262 3.30 -2.64 -3.14
CA VAL A 262 3.64 -3.85 -3.86
C VAL A 262 2.93 -5.00 -3.20
N SER A 263 2.32 -5.87 -4.00
CA SER A 263 1.68 -7.08 -3.51
C SER A 263 2.73 -8.15 -3.24
N SER A 264 3.35 -8.09 -2.06
CA SER A 264 4.31 -9.09 -1.55
C SER A 264 3.76 -9.80 -0.32
N TYR A 265 2.57 -10.38 -0.47
CA TYR A 265 1.86 -11.21 0.50
C TYR A 265 1.19 -12.36 -0.24
N TYR A 266 0.78 -13.39 0.50
CA TYR A 266 0.14 -14.57 -0.11
C TYR A 266 -1.15 -14.20 -0.85
N GLU A 267 -1.38 -14.85 -1.98
CA GLU A 267 -2.50 -14.60 -2.89
C GLU A 267 -3.87 -14.74 -2.22
N ASP A 268 -4.08 -15.80 -1.43
CA ASP A 268 -5.37 -16.04 -0.78
C ASP A 268 -5.60 -15.24 0.51
N LEU A 269 -4.70 -14.28 0.84
CA LEU A 269 -4.97 -13.27 1.86
C LEU A 269 -5.90 -12.17 1.28
N PRO A 270 -6.63 -11.43 2.13
CA PRO A 270 -7.52 -10.37 1.66
C PRO A 270 -6.79 -9.35 0.77
N PHE A 271 -7.49 -8.87 -0.27
CA PHE A 271 -7.01 -7.82 -1.18
C PHE A 271 -5.79 -8.23 -2.00
N GLU A 272 -5.82 -9.45 -2.56
CA GLU A 272 -4.77 -9.91 -3.46
C GLU A 272 -4.50 -8.89 -4.57
N ARG A 273 -3.22 -8.64 -4.85
CA ARG A 273 -2.79 -7.91 -6.05
C ARG A 273 -3.35 -6.48 -6.12
N ASP A 274 -3.71 -5.91 -4.98
CA ASP A 274 -4.13 -4.51 -4.84
C ASP A 274 -2.93 -3.55 -4.67
N GLY A 275 -1.72 -3.97 -5.05
CA GLY A 275 -0.50 -3.17 -5.02
C GLY A 275 -0.10 -2.64 -6.39
N LEU A 276 0.74 -1.61 -6.49
CA LEU A 276 1.14 -1.04 -7.79
C LEU A 276 1.85 -2.05 -8.71
N MET A 277 2.49 -3.07 -8.14
CA MET A 277 3.08 -4.22 -8.84
C MET A 277 3.00 -5.49 -7.99
N THR A 278 3.35 -6.65 -8.55
CA THR A 278 3.24 -7.95 -7.87
C THR A 278 4.61 -8.59 -7.63
N ALA A 279 4.92 -8.97 -6.40
CA ALA A 279 6.17 -9.64 -6.00
C ALA A 279 5.95 -10.61 -4.81
N LYS A 280 5.17 -11.67 -5.06
CA LYS A 280 4.69 -12.62 -4.03
C LYS A 280 5.44 -13.97 -3.99
N GLU A 281 6.50 -14.15 -4.78
CA GLU A 281 7.20 -15.43 -4.95
C GLU A 281 8.72 -15.30 -4.74
N PRO A 282 9.19 -15.00 -3.52
CA PRO A 282 10.63 -14.91 -3.24
C PRO A 282 11.39 -16.21 -3.52
N TRP A 283 10.72 -17.36 -3.45
CA TRP A 283 11.30 -18.68 -3.73
C TRP A 283 11.57 -18.93 -5.23
N SER A 284 10.82 -18.30 -6.13
CA SER A 284 11.05 -18.39 -7.58
C SER A 284 11.87 -17.21 -8.11
N GLY A 285 11.76 -16.06 -7.46
CA GLY A 285 12.29 -14.78 -7.94
C GLY A 285 11.39 -14.09 -8.96
N ASN A 286 10.22 -14.67 -9.29
CA ASN A 286 9.26 -14.07 -10.20
C ASN A 286 8.68 -12.77 -9.62
N TYR A 287 8.54 -11.75 -10.44
CA TYR A 287 7.76 -10.55 -10.14
C TYR A 287 7.08 -10.06 -11.43
N VAL A 288 6.05 -9.24 -11.31
CA VAL A 288 5.33 -8.69 -12.46
C VAL A 288 5.26 -7.17 -12.29
N VAL A 289 5.76 -6.45 -13.30
CA VAL A 289 5.66 -4.99 -13.38
C VAL A 289 4.33 -4.65 -14.08
N GLU A 290 3.35 -4.29 -13.28
CA GLU A 290 1.97 -4.13 -13.72
C GLU A 290 1.70 -2.73 -14.28
N SER A 291 0.52 -2.54 -14.88
CA SER A 291 0.10 -1.26 -15.48
C SER A 291 0.18 -0.05 -14.52
N PRO A 292 -0.15 -0.15 -13.21
CA PRO A 292 -0.13 1.01 -12.31
C PRO A 292 1.25 1.62 -12.10
N ILE A 293 2.35 0.86 -12.26
CA ILE A 293 3.72 1.40 -12.23
C ILE A 293 3.91 2.45 -13.33
N TRP A 294 3.47 2.12 -14.54
CA TRP A 294 3.62 3.01 -15.69
C TRP A 294 2.67 4.19 -15.62
N ILE A 295 1.44 3.98 -15.13
CA ILE A 295 0.50 5.07 -14.83
C ILE A 295 1.09 6.04 -13.80
N THR A 296 1.73 5.53 -12.75
CA THR A 296 2.41 6.38 -11.76
C THR A 296 3.51 7.21 -12.40
N ALA A 297 4.28 6.62 -13.32
CA ALA A 297 5.38 7.27 -14.03
C ALA A 297 4.93 8.44 -14.92
N HIS A 298 3.71 8.42 -15.47
CA HIS A 298 3.14 9.52 -16.26
C HIS A 298 3.06 10.84 -15.49
N THR A 299 3.00 10.79 -14.16
CA THR A 299 3.02 11.97 -13.29
C THR A 299 4.41 12.18 -12.68
N THR A 300 4.88 11.19 -11.95
CA THR A 300 6.05 11.29 -11.04
C THR A 300 7.40 11.46 -11.73
N GLN A 301 7.58 11.05 -12.99
CA GLN A 301 8.84 11.33 -13.71
C GLN A 301 8.94 12.78 -14.18
N PHE A 302 7.83 13.50 -14.19
CA PHE A 302 7.69 14.78 -14.87
C PHE A 302 7.16 15.89 -13.95
N THR A 303 7.00 15.59 -12.66
CA THR A 303 6.60 16.52 -11.60
C THR A 303 7.34 16.17 -10.32
N GLU A 304 7.54 17.17 -9.45
CA GLU A 304 8.14 16.98 -8.12
C GLU A 304 7.32 17.74 -7.06
N PRO A 305 7.32 17.32 -5.79
CA PRO A 305 6.75 18.11 -4.72
C PRO A 305 7.28 19.55 -4.72
N GLY A 306 6.38 20.51 -4.58
CA GLY A 306 6.69 21.93 -4.67
C GLY A 306 6.44 22.56 -6.05
N TRP A 307 6.18 21.76 -7.09
CA TRP A 307 5.56 22.27 -8.32
C TRP A 307 4.17 22.83 -8.03
N THR A 308 3.62 23.62 -8.94
CA THR A 308 2.31 24.24 -8.76
C THR A 308 1.41 23.90 -9.94
N TYR A 309 0.18 23.47 -9.65
CA TYR A 309 -0.85 23.27 -10.66
C TYR A 309 -1.25 24.60 -11.31
N LEU A 310 -1.66 24.57 -12.58
CA LEU A 310 -2.36 25.69 -13.20
C LEU A 310 -3.80 25.78 -12.68
N GLN A 311 -4.42 26.96 -12.80
CA GLN A 311 -5.85 27.12 -12.51
C GLN A 311 -6.73 26.55 -13.62
N THR A 312 -6.19 26.46 -14.84
CA THR A 312 -6.89 26.05 -16.05
C THR A 312 -6.85 24.53 -16.26
N VAL A 313 -7.07 23.75 -15.20
CA VAL A 313 -7.22 22.28 -15.29
C VAL A 313 -8.70 21.91 -15.29
N GLY A 314 -9.06 20.74 -15.81
CA GLY A 314 -10.47 20.39 -15.90
C GLY A 314 -10.78 19.06 -16.57
N HIS A 315 -12.06 18.89 -16.87
CA HIS A 315 -12.59 17.79 -17.67
C HIS A 315 -12.61 18.16 -19.15
N PHE A 316 -12.50 17.14 -20.01
CA PHE A 316 -12.77 17.31 -21.43
C PHE A 316 -14.27 17.28 -21.72
N THR A 317 -14.67 17.81 -22.88
CA THR A 317 -16.07 17.96 -23.29
C THR A 317 -16.73 16.59 -23.50
N HIS A 318 -15.98 15.60 -24.01
CA HIS A 318 -16.48 14.26 -24.29
C HIS A 318 -15.94 13.20 -23.32
N GLY A 319 -15.64 13.59 -22.07
CA GLY A 319 -15.18 12.68 -21.01
C GLY A 319 -13.65 12.60 -20.89
N GLY A 320 -13.17 12.19 -19.71
CA GLY A 320 -11.75 12.28 -19.33
C GLY A 320 -11.38 13.61 -18.65
N SER A 321 -10.10 13.79 -18.34
CA SER A 321 -9.58 14.98 -17.66
C SER A 321 -8.13 15.29 -18.00
N TYR A 322 -7.73 16.53 -17.71
CA TYR A 322 -6.35 16.97 -17.84
C TYR A 322 -5.94 17.85 -16.66
N VAL A 323 -4.66 17.71 -16.28
CA VAL A 323 -3.97 18.59 -15.35
C VAL A 323 -2.72 19.16 -15.98
N ALA A 324 -2.32 20.35 -15.53
CA ALA A 324 -1.08 20.99 -15.97
C ALA A 324 -0.35 21.56 -14.75
N LEU A 325 0.96 21.36 -14.70
CA LEU A 325 1.84 21.78 -13.60
C LEU A 325 3.07 22.50 -14.14
N THR A 326 3.56 23.46 -13.36
CA THR A 326 4.80 24.21 -13.64
C THR A 326 5.72 24.21 -12.42
N ASP A 327 7.02 24.23 -12.65
CA ASP A 327 8.04 24.42 -11.61
C ASP A 327 8.33 25.90 -11.33
N GLU A 328 7.62 26.80 -12.02
CA GLU A 328 7.80 28.26 -11.99
C GLU A 328 9.20 28.71 -12.45
N ARG A 329 9.96 27.81 -13.08
CA ARG A 329 11.30 28.03 -13.64
C ARG A 329 11.34 27.79 -15.16
N GLY A 330 10.18 27.56 -15.76
CA GLY A 330 9.98 27.45 -17.20
C GLY A 330 9.65 26.04 -17.67
N ASN A 331 9.57 25.04 -16.78
CA ASN A 331 9.05 23.74 -17.16
C ASN A 331 7.51 23.69 -17.08
N LEU A 332 6.92 22.94 -18.00
CA LEU A 332 5.49 22.67 -18.06
C LEU A 332 5.29 21.18 -18.30
N THR A 333 4.40 20.58 -17.52
CA THR A 333 3.95 19.19 -17.68
C THR A 333 2.43 19.18 -17.74
N ILE A 334 1.87 18.57 -18.78
CA ILE A 334 0.43 18.38 -19.01
C ILE A 334 0.19 16.87 -19.02
N ILE A 335 -0.76 16.41 -18.21
CA ILE A 335 -1.11 14.99 -18.07
C ILE A 335 -2.59 14.85 -18.39
N THR A 336 -2.93 13.99 -19.35
CA THR A 336 -4.30 13.76 -19.80
C THR A 336 -4.68 12.30 -19.58
N GLU A 337 -5.95 12.05 -19.26
CA GLU A 337 -6.53 10.71 -19.18
C GLU A 337 -7.93 10.69 -19.79
N THR A 338 -8.25 9.64 -20.54
CA THR A 338 -9.56 9.41 -21.19
C THR A 338 -10.15 8.05 -20.77
N MET A 339 -10.01 7.71 -19.49
CA MET A 339 -10.42 6.40 -18.98
C MET A 339 -11.93 6.20 -19.05
N THR A 340 -12.38 5.13 -19.71
CA THR A 340 -13.80 4.74 -19.73
C THR A 340 -14.23 4.21 -18.38
N HIS A 341 -15.54 4.23 -18.14
CA HIS A 341 -16.11 3.73 -16.89
C HIS A 341 -15.69 2.29 -16.59
N ASP A 342 -15.91 1.36 -17.53
CA ASP A 342 -15.71 -0.06 -17.32
C ASP A 342 -14.22 -0.45 -17.23
N HIS A 343 -13.33 0.36 -17.81
CA HIS A 343 -11.89 0.15 -17.76
C HIS A 343 -11.20 0.94 -16.63
N SER A 344 -11.94 1.58 -15.73
CA SER A 344 -11.37 2.33 -14.60
C SER A 344 -12.16 2.25 -13.30
N VAL A 345 -12.89 1.15 -13.13
CA VAL A 345 -13.62 0.86 -11.90
C VAL A 345 -12.63 0.67 -10.76
N CYS A 346 -12.69 1.57 -9.78
CA CYS A 346 -12.00 1.39 -8.50
C CYS A 346 -12.86 0.51 -7.58
N ILE A 347 -12.24 -0.26 -6.68
CA ILE A 347 -12.98 -1.06 -5.69
C ILE A 347 -13.81 -0.16 -4.76
N ARG A 348 -13.31 1.05 -4.46
CA ARG A 348 -13.89 2.00 -3.52
C ARG A 348 -13.56 3.44 -3.92
N PRO A 349 -14.51 4.39 -3.75
CA PRO A 349 -15.94 4.14 -3.60
C PRO A 349 -16.53 3.58 -4.92
N PRO A 350 -17.79 3.09 -4.91
CA PRO A 350 -18.48 2.72 -6.14
C PRO A 350 -18.45 3.89 -7.15
N LEU A 351 -18.10 3.58 -8.40
CA LEU A 351 -18.00 4.56 -9.46
C LEU A 351 -19.36 4.77 -10.14
N PRO A 352 -19.90 6.01 -10.20
CA PRO A 352 -21.08 6.29 -11.01
C PRO A 352 -20.79 6.08 -12.50
N SER A 353 -21.80 5.69 -13.28
CA SER A 353 -21.68 5.57 -14.74
C SER A 353 -21.39 6.92 -15.40
N TYR A 354 -20.49 6.93 -16.38
CA TYR A 354 -20.21 8.07 -17.25
C TYR A 354 -19.68 7.56 -18.61
N ASP A 355 -19.71 8.44 -19.62
CA ASP A 355 -19.28 8.12 -20.98
C ASP A 355 -17.99 8.88 -21.33
N VAL A 356 -17.12 8.23 -22.09
CA VAL A 356 -15.95 8.83 -22.74
C VAL A 356 -15.96 8.44 -24.20
N THR A 357 -15.78 9.40 -25.10
CA THR A 357 -15.62 9.14 -26.54
C THR A 357 -14.32 9.74 -27.06
N ASP A 358 -13.89 9.25 -28.22
CA ASP A 358 -12.81 9.83 -28.99
C ASP A 358 -13.07 11.32 -29.25
N GLN A 359 -12.01 12.13 -29.13
CA GLN A 359 -12.13 13.57 -29.28
C GLN A 359 -10.82 14.22 -29.72
N ASN A 360 -10.95 15.27 -30.53
CA ASN A 360 -9.83 16.13 -30.90
C ASN A 360 -9.72 17.28 -29.89
N VAL A 361 -8.56 17.43 -29.29
CA VAL A 361 -8.26 18.43 -28.26
C VAL A 361 -7.18 19.35 -28.78
N THR A 362 -7.39 20.67 -28.67
CA THR A 362 -6.38 21.68 -28.98
C THR A 362 -6.01 22.44 -27.71
N PHE A 363 -4.77 22.30 -27.26
CA PHE A 363 -4.24 23.08 -26.14
C PHE A 363 -3.62 24.38 -26.65
N HIS A 364 -3.99 25.52 -26.04
CA HIS A 364 -3.42 26.84 -26.31
C HIS A 364 -2.55 27.27 -25.14
N LEU A 365 -1.24 27.36 -25.37
CA LEU A 365 -0.28 27.86 -24.40
C LEU A 365 -0.36 29.39 -24.33
N LYS A 366 -0.65 29.91 -23.14
CA LYS A 366 -0.78 31.35 -22.87
C LYS A 366 0.21 31.78 -21.78
N GLY A 367 0.12 33.04 -21.35
CA GLY A 367 0.95 33.54 -20.26
C GLY A 367 2.46 33.46 -20.51
N THR A 368 3.20 33.02 -19.49
CA THR A 368 4.66 32.90 -19.56
C THR A 368 5.13 31.77 -20.48
N PHE A 369 4.27 30.79 -20.76
CA PHE A 369 4.56 29.64 -21.62
C PHE A 369 4.72 30.00 -23.11
N VAL A 370 4.26 31.18 -23.52
CA VAL A 370 4.45 31.73 -24.88
C VAL A 370 5.90 32.21 -25.10
N ARG A 371 6.65 32.47 -24.01
CA ARG A 371 7.99 33.09 -24.04
C ARG A 371 9.13 32.12 -23.73
N GLY A 372 8.82 30.90 -23.30
CA GLY A 372 9.78 29.84 -23.01
C GLY A 372 10.37 29.25 -24.29
N LEU A 373 11.69 29.37 -24.46
CA LEU A 373 12.47 28.82 -25.56
C LEU A 373 12.17 27.33 -25.79
N PHE A 374 11.71 26.96 -27.00
CA PHE A 374 12.13 25.78 -27.79
C PHE A 374 11.25 25.56 -29.04
N PHE A 375 10.13 26.27 -29.19
CA PHE A 375 9.30 26.22 -30.39
C PHE A 375 9.43 27.51 -31.22
N PRO A 376 9.53 27.44 -32.56
CA PRO A 376 9.43 28.64 -33.39
C PRO A 376 8.05 29.31 -33.16
N PRO A 377 7.92 30.63 -33.41
CA PRO A 377 6.74 31.46 -33.07
C PRO A 377 5.41 31.07 -33.77
N LEU A 378 5.32 29.88 -34.35
CA LEU A 378 4.11 29.30 -34.95
C LEU A 378 3.39 28.25 -34.06
N PHE A 379 3.95 27.82 -32.92
CA PHE A 379 3.37 26.75 -32.08
C PHE A 379 2.98 27.24 -30.67
N TRP A 380 2.03 28.16 -30.58
CA TRP A 380 1.37 28.50 -29.30
C TRP A 380 0.16 27.62 -29.03
N SER A 381 -0.12 26.68 -29.91
CA SER A 381 -1.13 25.65 -29.72
C SER A 381 -0.69 24.34 -30.38
N PHE A 382 -1.22 23.24 -29.89
CA PHE A 382 -1.08 21.93 -30.51
C PHE A 382 -2.37 21.15 -30.37
N SER A 383 -2.67 20.33 -31.38
CA SER A 383 -3.85 19.48 -31.41
C SER A 383 -3.45 18.01 -31.31
N ILE A 384 -4.24 17.23 -30.60
CA ILE A 384 -4.10 15.78 -30.51
C ILE A 384 -5.48 15.11 -30.60
N GLU A 385 -5.53 13.99 -31.29
CA GLU A 385 -6.66 13.06 -31.27
C GLU A 385 -6.47 12.13 -30.07
N LEU A 386 -7.40 12.18 -29.11
CA LEU A 386 -7.40 11.31 -27.94
C LEU A 386 -8.43 10.21 -28.18
N ASP A 387 -7.99 8.94 -28.17
CA ASP A 387 -8.89 7.80 -28.11
C ASP A 387 -9.32 7.54 -26.66
N VAL A 388 -10.19 6.57 -26.46
CA VAL A 388 -10.61 6.11 -25.14
C VAL A 388 -9.53 5.25 -24.47
N ASP A 389 -9.48 5.26 -23.14
CA ASP A 389 -8.54 4.50 -22.32
C ASP A 389 -7.06 4.84 -22.58
N GLU A 390 -6.76 6.09 -22.91
CA GLU A 390 -5.39 6.58 -23.12
C GLU A 390 -4.91 7.53 -22.02
N VAL A 391 -3.58 7.52 -21.79
CA VAL A 391 -2.90 8.48 -20.92
C VAL A 391 -1.73 9.09 -21.69
N TYR A 392 -1.68 10.43 -21.75
CA TYR A 392 -0.58 11.16 -22.37
C TYR A 392 0.07 12.09 -21.36
N THR A 393 1.39 12.21 -21.45
CA THR A 393 2.15 13.24 -20.75
C THR A 393 2.92 14.08 -21.75
N PHE A 394 2.57 15.36 -21.87
CA PHE A 394 3.31 16.34 -22.65
C PHE A 394 4.15 17.17 -21.69
N THR A 395 5.46 17.19 -21.89
CA THR A 395 6.33 17.89 -20.94
C THR A 395 7.56 18.48 -21.62
N THR A 396 8.07 19.56 -21.04
CA THR A 396 9.38 20.13 -21.36
C THR A 396 10.52 19.39 -20.66
N VAL A 397 10.21 18.59 -19.63
CA VAL A 397 11.15 17.79 -18.85
C VAL A 397 11.72 16.65 -19.72
N ARG A 398 13.05 16.54 -19.81
CA ARG A 398 13.73 15.66 -20.79
C ARG A 398 14.30 14.36 -20.23
N ASN A 399 14.19 14.12 -18.93
CA ASN A 399 14.83 13.00 -18.23
C ASN A 399 13.88 11.80 -17.99
N GLY A 400 12.69 11.79 -18.60
CA GLY A 400 11.80 10.64 -18.55
C GLY A 400 12.44 9.40 -19.17
N GLN A 401 12.28 8.26 -18.52
CA GLN A 401 12.80 6.97 -19.00
C GLN A 401 11.87 5.82 -18.60
N ARG A 402 11.66 4.89 -19.52
CA ARG A 402 11.05 3.60 -19.19
C ARG A 402 12.14 2.65 -18.69
N GLY A 403 12.22 2.47 -17.37
CA GLY A 403 13.16 1.51 -16.77
C GLY A 403 12.91 0.10 -17.30
N SER A 404 13.97 -0.65 -17.58
CA SER A 404 13.85 -2.02 -18.07
C SER A 404 14.97 -2.89 -17.48
N TYR A 405 14.58 -4.08 -17.07
CA TYR A 405 15.44 -5.17 -16.67
C TYR A 405 15.11 -6.41 -17.52
N PRO A 406 16.01 -7.42 -17.59
CA PRO A 406 15.67 -8.71 -18.17
C PRO A 406 14.46 -9.34 -17.47
N ASP A 407 13.73 -10.18 -18.21
CA ASP A 407 12.57 -10.87 -17.65
C ASP A 407 12.98 -11.69 -16.40
N PRO A 408 12.19 -11.61 -15.30
CA PRO A 408 12.44 -12.42 -14.12
C PRO A 408 12.18 -13.91 -14.41
N PRO A 409 12.62 -14.81 -13.51
CA PRO A 409 12.27 -16.23 -13.61
C PRO A 409 10.76 -16.45 -13.74
N PRO A 410 10.32 -17.54 -14.39
CA PRO A 410 8.91 -17.88 -14.47
C PRO A 410 8.33 -18.13 -13.07
N SER A 411 7.04 -17.85 -12.92
CA SER A 411 6.29 -18.14 -11.69
C SER A 411 6.39 -19.63 -11.33
N ALA A 412 6.50 -19.93 -10.04
CA ALA A 412 6.53 -21.28 -9.51
C ALA A 412 5.79 -21.36 -8.17
N PRO A 413 5.07 -22.47 -7.88
CA PRO A 413 4.42 -22.67 -6.60
C PRO A 413 5.44 -22.77 -5.46
N PHE A 414 4.97 -22.63 -4.23
CA PHE A 414 5.82 -22.78 -3.05
C PHE A 414 6.47 -24.19 -3.03
N PRO A 415 7.73 -24.34 -2.60
CA PRO A 415 8.41 -25.63 -2.58
C PRO A 415 7.61 -26.73 -1.85
N LYS A 416 7.38 -27.86 -2.52
CA LYS A 416 6.69 -29.03 -1.92
C LYS A 416 7.39 -29.58 -0.67
N SER A 417 8.69 -29.36 -0.54
CA SER A 417 9.47 -29.69 0.65
C SER A 417 10.14 -28.40 1.14
N TYR A 418 9.87 -28.02 2.38
CA TYR A 418 10.44 -26.84 3.02
C TYR A 418 10.91 -27.18 4.43
N LYS A 419 12.05 -26.63 4.83
CA LYS A 419 12.59 -26.76 6.19
C LYS A 419 13.22 -25.45 6.63
N ASP A 420 13.10 -25.16 7.91
CA ASP A 420 13.76 -24.04 8.57
C ASP A 420 14.12 -24.45 9.99
N ASP A 421 15.41 -24.49 10.30
CA ASP A 421 15.97 -24.76 11.63
C ASP A 421 16.18 -23.47 12.43
N PHE A 422 15.85 -22.32 11.85
CA PHE A 422 16.02 -20.98 12.44
C PHE A 422 17.44 -20.67 12.93
N ASP A 423 18.43 -21.46 12.51
CA ASP A 423 19.84 -21.32 12.90
C ASP A 423 20.50 -20.25 12.03
N VAL A 424 20.26 -18.99 12.39
CA VAL A 424 20.89 -17.85 11.72
C VAL A 424 22.20 -17.49 12.43
N SER A 425 23.32 -17.65 11.73
CA SER A 425 24.62 -17.29 12.27
C SER A 425 24.72 -15.76 12.49
N GLY A 426 24.87 -15.33 13.74
CA GLY A 426 25.04 -13.92 14.11
C GLY A 426 23.73 -13.17 14.30
N ASN A 427 23.71 -11.87 13.99
CA ASN A 427 22.48 -11.07 14.07
C ASN A 427 21.72 -11.21 12.74
N PRO A 428 20.49 -11.76 12.75
CA PRO A 428 19.70 -11.87 11.54
C PRO A 428 19.40 -10.47 10.97
N TYR A 429 19.41 -10.34 9.64
CA TYR A 429 19.20 -9.04 8.99
C TYR A 429 17.76 -8.51 9.18
N PHE A 430 16.80 -9.44 9.29
CA PHE A 430 15.40 -9.18 9.66
C PHE A 430 15.06 -9.94 10.93
N SER A 431 14.11 -9.44 11.72
CA SER A 431 13.76 -10.02 13.03
C SER A 431 13.01 -11.35 12.95
N GLU A 432 12.42 -11.70 11.80
CA GLU A 432 11.56 -12.88 11.62
C GLU A 432 12.09 -13.79 10.49
N ALA A 433 11.81 -15.09 10.60
CA ALA A 433 12.13 -16.09 9.59
C ALA A 433 11.42 -15.83 8.25
N PRO A 434 12.02 -16.15 7.09
CA PRO A 434 11.40 -15.90 5.80
C PRO A 434 10.09 -16.71 5.63
N ASN A 435 9.17 -16.18 4.81
CA ASN A 435 7.90 -16.80 4.40
C ASN A 435 6.83 -17.03 5.49
N PHE A 436 7.19 -17.02 6.77
CA PHE A 436 6.20 -16.96 7.84
C PHE A 436 5.43 -15.64 7.76
N ALA A 437 4.11 -15.67 7.82
CA ALA A 437 3.28 -14.48 7.76
C ALA A 437 2.37 -14.45 8.98
N ASP A 438 2.75 -13.63 9.95
CA ASP A 438 2.02 -13.46 11.20
C ASP A 438 0.64 -12.84 10.95
N GLN A 439 -0.41 -13.56 11.32
CA GLN A 439 -1.81 -13.10 11.18
C GLN A 439 -2.40 -12.63 12.52
N THR A 440 -1.85 -13.10 13.64
CA THR A 440 -2.13 -12.61 15.00
C THR A 440 -0.94 -12.97 15.88
N GLY A 441 -0.51 -12.04 16.75
CA GLY A 441 0.76 -12.18 17.48
C GLY A 441 1.96 -11.76 16.63
N VAL A 442 3.16 -11.91 17.18
CA VAL A 442 4.42 -11.59 16.50
C VAL A 442 5.44 -12.67 16.83
N PHE A 443 6.10 -13.21 15.81
CA PHE A 443 7.07 -14.29 15.88
C PHE A 443 8.44 -13.75 15.48
N GLU A 444 9.47 -13.96 16.31
CA GLU A 444 10.80 -13.40 16.10
C GLU A 444 11.88 -14.47 16.30
N TYR A 445 13.00 -14.34 15.60
CA TYR A 445 14.20 -15.11 15.90
C TYR A 445 14.61 -14.89 17.36
N PHE A 446 14.91 -15.98 18.05
CA PHE A 446 15.29 -15.97 19.46
C PHE A 446 16.51 -16.85 19.70
N THR A 447 17.55 -16.24 20.28
CA THR A 447 18.75 -16.95 20.70
C THR A 447 18.76 -17.14 22.21
N ASN A 448 18.68 -18.38 22.67
CA ASN A 448 18.77 -18.72 24.08
C ASN A 448 20.25 -18.82 24.53
N GLN A 449 20.77 -17.74 25.09
CA GLN A 449 22.17 -17.69 25.55
C GLN A 449 22.44 -18.47 26.85
N THR A 450 21.40 -18.85 27.61
CA THR A 450 21.56 -19.51 28.90
C THR A 450 21.51 -21.03 28.83
N ASP A 451 21.10 -21.60 27.69
CA ASP A 451 21.02 -23.03 27.46
C ASP A 451 21.64 -23.38 26.09
N PRO A 452 22.92 -23.79 26.04
CA PRO A 452 23.59 -24.18 24.79
C PRO A 452 23.17 -25.59 24.31
N GLY A 453 21.95 -26.01 24.65
CA GLY A 453 21.35 -27.26 24.21
C GLY A 453 21.06 -27.29 22.70
N PRO A 454 20.29 -28.28 22.21
CA PRO A 454 20.01 -28.42 20.78
C PRO A 454 19.15 -27.30 20.17
N HIS A 455 18.53 -26.45 21.00
CA HIS A 455 17.60 -25.38 20.59
C HIS A 455 18.17 -23.99 20.95
N VAL A 456 19.39 -23.68 20.49
CA VAL A 456 20.03 -22.39 20.78
C VAL A 456 19.37 -21.26 20.00
N SER A 457 19.03 -21.50 18.73
CA SER A 457 18.33 -20.56 17.86
C SER A 457 16.95 -21.12 17.58
N THR A 458 15.91 -20.31 17.76
CA THR A 458 14.51 -20.74 17.61
C THR A 458 13.68 -19.59 17.05
N LEU A 459 12.44 -19.87 16.69
CA LEU A 459 11.41 -18.86 16.42
C LEU A 459 10.50 -18.73 17.64
N ARG A 460 10.26 -17.52 18.15
CA ARG A 460 9.53 -17.29 19.39
C ARG A 460 8.36 -16.34 19.21
N GLN A 461 7.19 -16.71 19.72
CA GLN A 461 6.05 -15.80 19.84
C GLN A 461 6.29 -14.87 21.04
N VAL A 462 6.35 -13.55 20.82
CA VAL A 462 6.82 -12.57 21.83
C VAL A 462 5.73 -11.73 22.49
N VAL A 463 4.52 -11.72 21.93
CA VAL A 463 3.39 -10.92 22.41
C VAL A 463 2.70 -11.61 23.58
N THR A 464 2.65 -10.94 24.73
CA THR A 464 2.11 -11.49 25.99
C THR A 464 0.75 -10.90 26.39
N GLN A 465 0.20 -10.01 25.59
CA GLN A 465 -1.09 -9.37 25.82
C GLN A 465 -1.70 -8.94 24.49
N ARG A 466 -3.03 -8.97 24.41
CA ARG A 466 -3.74 -8.52 23.21
C ARG A 466 -3.42 -7.03 22.92
N PRO A 467 -3.10 -6.64 21.67
CA PRO A 467 -2.91 -5.25 21.27
C PRO A 467 -4.16 -4.39 21.44
N VAL A 468 -4.00 -3.07 21.36
CA VAL A 468 -5.09 -2.17 20.95
C VAL A 468 -5.31 -2.41 19.45
N THR A 469 -6.29 -3.26 19.17
CA THR A 469 -6.49 -3.88 17.86
C THR A 469 -7.09 -2.92 16.82
N TRP A 470 -6.66 -3.05 15.57
CA TRP A 470 -7.32 -2.41 14.42
C TRP A 470 -8.42 -3.32 13.89
N VAL A 471 -8.07 -4.53 13.46
CA VAL A 471 -9.02 -5.57 13.04
C VAL A 471 -9.48 -6.41 14.22
N ALA A 472 -10.39 -7.34 13.99
CA ALA A 472 -10.67 -8.38 14.96
C ALA A 472 -9.56 -9.45 14.90
N ASP A 473 -8.45 -9.22 15.62
CA ASP A 473 -7.39 -10.20 15.84
C ASP A 473 -7.94 -11.47 16.52
N ALA A 474 -7.40 -12.65 16.18
CA ALA A 474 -7.82 -13.91 16.81
C ALA A 474 -7.53 -13.95 18.32
N ASP A 475 -8.19 -14.83 19.07
CA ASP A 475 -7.84 -15.14 20.47
C ASP A 475 -6.52 -15.90 20.60
N GLN A 476 -6.07 -16.48 19.50
CA GLN A 476 -4.87 -17.31 19.40
C GLN A 476 -3.87 -16.60 18.51
N THR A 477 -2.59 -16.74 18.78
CA THR A 477 -1.57 -16.27 17.83
C THR A 477 -1.41 -17.31 16.73
N ILE A 478 -1.07 -16.87 15.54
CA ILE A 478 -0.89 -17.75 14.38
C ILE A 478 -0.01 -17.07 13.32
N SER A 479 0.95 -17.83 12.79
CA SER A 479 1.74 -17.48 11.62
C SER A 479 1.55 -18.55 10.55
N VAL A 480 1.16 -18.12 9.34
CA VAL A 480 0.88 -19.03 8.19
C VAL A 480 2.06 -19.06 7.22
N ILE A 481 2.24 -20.17 6.53
CA ILE A 481 3.32 -20.37 5.57
C ILE A 481 2.94 -21.40 4.49
N GLY A 482 3.46 -21.21 3.28
CA GLY A 482 3.46 -22.20 2.22
C GLY A 482 2.47 -21.92 1.09
N ASP A 483 1.97 -22.98 0.46
CA ASP A 483 1.00 -22.88 -0.63
C ASP A 483 -0.43 -23.08 -0.11
N TYR A 484 -1.34 -22.17 -0.47
CA TYR A 484 -2.75 -22.29 -0.12
C TYR A 484 -3.45 -23.47 -0.82
N GLN A 485 -2.91 -23.93 -1.94
CA GLN A 485 -3.49 -25.03 -2.74
C GLN A 485 -3.15 -26.41 -2.18
N TRP A 486 -2.30 -26.51 -1.15
CA TRP A 486 -1.92 -27.80 -0.57
C TRP A 486 -3.11 -28.50 0.10
N GLN A 487 -3.30 -29.77 -0.29
CA GLN A 487 -4.35 -30.64 0.23
C GLN A 487 -3.75 -31.69 1.15
N ASP A 488 -2.83 -32.51 0.67
CA ASP A 488 -2.19 -33.55 1.46
C ASP A 488 -0.83 -33.06 1.92
N LEU A 489 -0.63 -32.97 3.25
CA LEU A 489 0.59 -32.39 3.82
C LEU A 489 0.97 -33.07 5.13
N MET A 490 2.28 -33.15 5.35
CA MET A 490 2.90 -33.48 6.63
C MET A 490 3.65 -32.24 7.13
N VAL A 491 3.35 -31.82 8.35
CA VAL A 491 4.05 -30.73 9.05
C VAL A 491 4.67 -31.29 10.32
N SER A 492 5.93 -30.96 10.57
CA SER A 492 6.63 -31.30 11.80
C SER A 492 7.28 -30.04 12.36
N CYS A 493 7.28 -29.89 13.69
CA CYS A 493 7.91 -28.77 14.37
C CYS A 493 8.24 -29.18 15.81
N ASP A 494 9.43 -28.81 16.27
CA ASP A 494 9.76 -28.84 17.69
C ASP A 494 9.11 -27.64 18.38
N ILE A 495 8.54 -27.87 19.55
CA ILE A 495 7.72 -26.88 20.24
C ILE A 495 8.06 -26.82 21.73
N TYR A 496 7.98 -25.62 22.28
CA TYR A 496 8.33 -25.34 23.68
C TYR A 496 7.35 -24.35 24.30
N MET A 497 6.63 -24.81 25.34
CA MET A 497 5.69 -23.99 26.10
C MET A 497 6.38 -23.32 27.28
N GLU A 498 6.39 -21.98 27.36
CA GLU A 498 7.01 -21.28 28.49
C GLU A 498 6.07 -21.11 29.70
N SER A 499 4.77 -20.97 29.43
CA SER A 499 3.73 -20.76 30.43
C SER A 499 3.35 -22.06 31.15
N VAL A 500 3.47 -22.06 32.48
CA VAL A 500 3.20 -23.25 33.32
C VAL A 500 1.70 -23.46 33.58
N HIS A 501 0.90 -22.40 33.54
CA HIS A 501 -0.50 -22.44 33.99
C HIS A 501 -1.53 -22.36 32.87
N ALA A 502 -1.18 -21.80 31.72
CA ALA A 502 -2.08 -21.61 30.57
C ALA A 502 -1.44 -21.99 29.22
N GLY A 503 -0.20 -22.51 29.24
CA GLY A 503 0.59 -22.80 28.05
C GLY A 503 -0.13 -23.71 27.07
N GLY A 504 -0.34 -23.21 25.86
CA GLY A 504 -0.72 -24.04 24.73
C GLY A 504 -0.05 -23.63 23.43
N VAL A 505 0.40 -24.61 22.68
CA VAL A 505 1.02 -24.46 21.35
C VAL A 505 0.33 -25.39 20.36
N PHE A 506 0.37 -25.03 19.08
CA PHE A 506 -0.16 -25.89 18.01
C PHE A 506 0.66 -25.75 16.73
N ILE A 507 0.58 -26.81 15.91
CA ILE A 507 0.78 -26.73 14.47
C ILE A 507 -0.56 -26.98 13.77
N ALA A 508 -0.75 -26.38 12.61
CA ALA A 508 -1.98 -26.49 11.84
C ALA A 508 -1.67 -26.68 10.35
N VAL A 509 -2.68 -27.21 9.66
CA VAL A 509 -2.65 -27.59 8.24
C VAL A 509 -3.98 -27.21 7.62
N ARG A 510 -3.98 -26.92 6.32
CA ARG A 510 -5.16 -26.46 5.57
C ARG A 510 -5.79 -25.19 6.16
N VAL A 511 -4.98 -24.26 6.67
CA VAL A 511 -5.50 -22.97 7.15
C VAL A 511 -5.98 -22.17 5.95
N ASN A 512 -7.28 -21.88 5.87
CA ASN A 512 -7.91 -21.37 4.65
C ASN A 512 -8.35 -19.89 4.73
N LYS A 513 -8.06 -19.21 5.83
CA LYS A 513 -8.35 -17.78 6.07
C LYS A 513 -7.20 -17.11 6.82
N GLY A 514 -6.98 -15.83 6.54
CA GLY A 514 -6.00 -14.97 7.20
C GLY A 514 -6.43 -13.49 7.12
N GLY A 515 -5.53 -12.59 7.47
CA GLY A 515 -5.77 -11.14 7.50
C GLY A 515 -6.88 -10.74 8.47
N GLY A 516 -7.64 -9.68 8.15
CA GLY A 516 -8.68 -9.13 9.02
C GLY A 516 -9.86 -10.07 9.34
N VAL A 517 -9.94 -11.25 8.72
CA VAL A 517 -10.98 -12.27 8.98
C VAL A 517 -10.47 -13.46 9.80
N VAL A 518 -9.22 -13.40 10.28
CA VAL A 518 -8.61 -14.50 11.06
C VAL A 518 -9.38 -14.83 12.35
N SER A 519 -10.06 -13.87 12.99
CA SER A 519 -10.91 -14.14 14.17
C SER A 519 -12.20 -14.91 13.86
N HIS A 520 -12.71 -14.84 12.63
CA HIS A 520 -13.82 -15.70 12.20
C HIS A 520 -13.36 -17.15 12.01
N PHE A 521 -12.04 -17.35 11.96
CA PHE A 521 -11.42 -18.65 12.07
C PHE A 521 -11.41 -19.12 13.53
N HIS A 522 -12.56 -19.62 13.97
CA HIS A 522 -12.55 -20.58 15.07
C HIS A 522 -11.89 -21.84 14.50
N PHE A 523 -10.87 -22.36 15.17
CA PHE A 523 -10.31 -23.66 14.84
C PHE A 523 -11.41 -24.74 14.88
N TRP A 524 -12.08 -24.93 13.74
CA TRP A 524 -12.95 -26.06 13.43
C TRP A 524 -12.35 -26.84 12.28
N VAL A 525 -11.03 -26.99 12.26
CA VAL A 525 -10.56 -28.37 12.18
C VAL A 525 -10.96 -28.93 13.54
N ASN A 526 -11.63 -30.08 13.65
CA ASN A 526 -11.77 -30.77 14.94
C ASN A 526 -10.41 -31.10 15.62
N TYR A 527 -9.28 -30.61 15.05
CA TYR A 527 -7.91 -30.97 15.34
C TYR A 527 -6.86 -29.90 14.91
N PRO A 528 -6.88 -28.61 15.32
CA PRO A 528 -5.58 -28.11 15.78
C PRO A 528 -5.13 -29.05 16.89
N PHE A 529 -3.93 -29.58 16.78
CA PHE A 529 -3.40 -30.26 17.94
C PHE A 529 -2.86 -29.23 18.90
N LYS A 530 -3.74 -28.76 19.80
CA LYS A 530 -3.38 -27.91 20.92
C LYS A 530 -2.78 -28.79 22.01
N LEU A 531 -1.48 -28.68 22.19
CA LEU A 531 -0.82 -29.23 23.36
C LEU A 531 -1.03 -28.28 24.51
N PHE A 532 -1.81 -28.70 25.48
CA PHE A 532 -1.87 -28.03 26.77
C PHE A 532 -0.95 -28.73 27.75
N ASN A 533 -0.58 -28.03 28.82
CA ASN A 533 0.00 -28.69 29.99
C ASN A 533 -0.98 -29.78 30.50
N SER A 534 -0.53 -31.03 30.52
CA SER A 534 -1.36 -32.22 30.79
C SER A 534 -0.53 -33.33 31.44
N ASP A 535 -1.14 -34.48 31.75
CA ASP A 535 -0.41 -35.63 32.29
C ASP A 535 0.71 -36.15 31.34
N ARG A 536 0.61 -35.85 30.03
CA ARG A 536 1.57 -36.28 28.99
C ARG A 536 2.58 -35.21 28.58
N THR A 537 2.29 -33.94 28.84
CA THR A 537 3.06 -32.80 28.34
C THR A 537 3.23 -31.73 29.40
N ARG A 538 4.43 -31.17 29.53
CA ARG A 538 4.76 -30.19 30.58
C ARG A 538 5.33 -28.93 29.97
N ALA A 539 5.08 -27.80 30.61
CA ALA A 539 5.78 -26.57 30.28
C ALA A 539 7.30 -26.74 30.49
N ARG A 540 8.07 -25.97 29.72
CA ARG A 540 9.53 -25.95 29.73
C ARG A 540 10.19 -27.27 29.34
N VAL A 541 9.55 -28.01 28.45
CA VAL A 541 10.07 -29.23 27.84
C VAL A 541 9.83 -29.13 26.33
N TRP A 542 10.83 -29.52 25.55
CA TRP A 542 10.74 -29.61 24.10
C TRP A 542 10.01 -30.90 23.69
N TYR A 543 9.15 -30.78 22.69
CA TYR A 543 8.46 -31.91 22.06
C TYR A 543 8.52 -31.76 20.55
N THR A 544 8.63 -32.86 19.82
CA THR A 544 8.47 -32.87 18.36
C THR A 544 7.03 -33.24 18.02
N LEU A 545 6.28 -32.29 17.47
CA LEU A 545 4.91 -32.52 17.02
C LEU A 545 4.89 -32.75 15.51
N THR A 546 4.28 -33.84 15.06
CA THR A 546 4.06 -34.12 13.63
C THR A 546 2.58 -34.29 13.34
N LEU A 547 2.05 -33.55 12.36
CA LEU A 547 0.67 -33.60 11.90
C LEU A 547 0.67 -33.99 10.41
N THR A 548 0.01 -35.09 10.08
CA THR A 548 -0.12 -35.59 8.71
C THR A 548 -1.57 -35.59 8.29
N VAL A 549 -1.87 -35.04 7.11
CA VAL A 549 -3.18 -35.08 6.47
C VAL A 549 -3.07 -35.72 5.10
N LYS A 550 -3.92 -36.72 4.85
CA LYS A 550 -4.05 -37.41 3.58
C LYS A 550 -5.51 -37.68 3.24
N GLY A 551 -6.00 -37.10 2.15
CA GLY A 551 -7.42 -37.09 1.81
C GLY A 551 -8.25 -36.44 2.92
N ASN A 552 -9.17 -37.21 3.50
CA ASN A 552 -10.03 -36.75 4.61
C ASN A 552 -9.57 -37.25 5.97
N TYR A 553 -8.34 -37.78 6.08
CA TYR A 553 -7.84 -38.35 7.32
C TYR A 553 -6.62 -37.59 7.81
N ALA A 554 -6.63 -37.25 9.09
CA ALA A 554 -5.50 -36.71 9.81
C ALA A 554 -4.93 -37.72 10.80
N SER A 555 -3.64 -37.61 11.11
CA SER A 555 -2.98 -38.29 12.22
C SER A 555 -1.96 -37.37 12.87
N ALA A 556 -1.74 -37.51 14.18
CA ALA A 556 -0.70 -36.76 14.87
C ALA A 556 0.15 -37.66 15.77
N ASP A 557 1.45 -37.36 15.77
CA ASP A 557 2.48 -38.03 16.56
C ASP A 557 3.20 -37.00 17.46
N LEU A 558 3.54 -37.41 18.68
CA LEU A 558 4.32 -36.63 19.65
C LEU A 558 5.60 -37.42 19.96
N ASP A 559 6.76 -36.84 19.70
CA ASP A 559 8.08 -37.49 19.82
C ASP A 559 8.15 -38.85 19.08
N GLY A 560 7.49 -38.93 17.93
CA GLY A 560 7.38 -40.15 17.12
C GLY A 560 6.39 -41.20 17.65
N TYR A 561 5.71 -40.94 18.78
CA TYR A 561 4.67 -41.82 19.31
C TYR A 561 3.28 -41.36 18.86
N PRO A 562 2.44 -42.25 18.31
CA PRO A 562 1.08 -41.90 17.92
C PRO A 562 0.27 -41.35 19.07
N LEU A 563 -0.27 -40.15 18.87
CA LEU A 563 -1.22 -39.57 19.80
C LEU A 563 -2.66 -39.89 19.40
N TRP A 564 -2.98 -39.75 18.11
CA TRP A 564 -4.24 -40.17 17.52
C TRP A 564 -4.07 -40.41 16.01
N LYS A 565 -4.96 -41.23 15.43
CA LYS A 565 -4.90 -41.64 14.03
C LYS A 565 -6.29 -41.65 13.40
N ASN A 566 -6.33 -41.42 12.09
CA ASN A 566 -7.54 -41.48 11.26
C ASN A 566 -8.68 -40.57 11.73
N ALA A 567 -8.34 -39.40 12.26
CA ALA A 567 -9.34 -38.37 12.53
C ALA A 567 -9.94 -37.86 11.22
N VAL A 568 -11.27 -37.77 11.13
CA VAL A 568 -11.94 -37.38 9.89
C VAL A 568 -11.99 -35.85 9.76
N LEU A 569 -11.50 -35.35 8.64
CA LEU A 569 -11.53 -33.95 8.23
C LEU A 569 -12.47 -33.78 7.02
N TRP A 570 -13.53 -33.00 7.19
CA TRP A 570 -14.51 -32.75 6.12
C TRP A 570 -14.20 -31.48 5.34
N GLU A 571 -13.84 -30.40 6.04
CA GLU A 571 -13.42 -29.11 5.50
C GLU A 571 -12.44 -28.48 6.52
N PRO A 572 -11.57 -27.55 6.09
CA PRO A 572 -11.26 -27.18 4.70
C PRO A 572 -10.46 -28.27 3.97
N ARG A 573 -10.53 -28.29 2.62
CA ARG A 573 -9.82 -29.26 1.76
C ARG A 573 -8.39 -28.87 1.40
N HIS A 574 -8.08 -27.58 1.43
CA HIS A 574 -6.76 -27.04 1.15
C HIS A 574 -6.49 -25.82 2.04
N GLY A 575 -5.24 -25.40 2.11
CA GLY A 575 -4.80 -24.18 2.79
C GLY A 575 -3.36 -24.28 3.28
N TRP A 576 -2.87 -23.21 3.89
CA TRP A 576 -1.51 -23.10 4.39
C TRP A 576 -1.21 -24.06 5.56
N ALA A 577 0.08 -24.27 5.81
CA ALA A 577 0.55 -24.73 7.12
C ALA A 577 0.64 -23.53 8.08
N ALA A 578 0.60 -23.78 9.38
CA ALA A 578 0.76 -22.72 10.38
C ALA A 578 1.32 -23.24 11.71
N ILE A 579 1.87 -22.31 12.48
CA ILE A 579 2.27 -22.48 13.88
C ILE A 579 1.58 -21.42 14.75
N GLY A 580 1.40 -21.68 16.04
CA GLY A 580 0.86 -20.66 16.93
C GLY A 580 0.65 -21.09 18.38
N THR A 581 0.16 -20.14 19.18
CA THR A 581 -0.06 -20.29 20.62
C THR A 581 -1.53 -20.14 21.00
N SER A 582 -1.91 -20.71 22.14
CA SER A 582 -3.30 -20.82 22.54
C SER A 582 -3.94 -19.46 22.88
N SER A 583 -3.11 -18.53 23.34
CA SER A 583 -3.41 -17.13 23.65
C SER A 583 -2.17 -16.26 23.38
N PHE A 584 -2.20 -14.96 23.72
CA PHE A 584 -1.00 -14.12 23.69
C PHE A 584 -0.03 -14.51 24.80
N GLU A 585 0.80 -15.52 24.54
CA GLU A 585 1.75 -16.09 25.48
C GLU A 585 3.05 -16.53 24.81
N LEU A 586 4.13 -16.57 25.60
CA LEU A 586 5.46 -16.93 25.11
C LEU A 586 5.55 -18.42 24.80
N ALA A 587 6.04 -18.74 23.61
CA ALA A 587 6.38 -20.10 23.18
C ALA A 587 7.48 -20.06 22.11
N GLN A 588 8.26 -21.12 22.02
CA GLN A 588 9.32 -21.29 21.02
C GLN A 588 9.01 -22.46 20.08
N PHE A 589 9.49 -22.33 18.85
CA PHE A 589 9.33 -23.27 17.73
C PHE A 589 10.71 -23.50 17.12
N ASP A 590 10.99 -24.74 16.73
CA ASP A 590 12.28 -25.12 16.15
C ASP A 590 12.14 -26.26 15.12
N ASN A 591 13.15 -26.46 14.26
CA ASN A 591 13.24 -27.55 13.28
C ASN A 591 11.94 -27.73 12.46
N PHE A 592 11.38 -26.64 11.96
CA PHE A 592 10.14 -26.65 11.21
C PHE A 592 10.32 -27.36 9.87
N ALA A 593 9.40 -28.25 9.52
CA ALA A 593 9.42 -28.98 8.26
C ALA A 593 8.02 -29.17 7.68
N ILE A 594 7.90 -29.01 6.37
CA ILE A 594 6.69 -29.29 5.58
C ILE A 594 7.04 -30.22 4.42
N GLU A 595 6.20 -31.22 4.19
CA GLU A 595 6.19 -32.04 2.99
C GLU A 595 4.77 -32.14 2.42
N ALA A 596 4.55 -31.55 1.23
CA ALA A 596 3.33 -31.70 0.46
C ALA A 596 3.34 -33.07 -0.24
N LEU A 597 2.36 -33.92 0.08
CA LEU A 597 2.31 -35.34 -0.28
C LEU A 597 1.62 -35.63 -1.62
N ALA A 598 1.02 -34.61 -2.25
CA ALA A 598 0.40 -34.65 -3.58
C ALA A 598 0.58 -33.32 -4.30
#